data_AF-A0A7J7WMB4-F1
#
_entry.id   AF-A0A7J7WMB4-F1
#
_cell.length_a   1.000
_cell.length_b   1.000
_cell.length_c   1.000
_cell.angle_alpha   90.00
_cell.angle_beta   90.00
_cell.angle_gamma   90.00
#
_symmetry.space_group_name_H-M   'P 1'
#
loop_
_entity.id
_entity.type
_entity.pdbx_description
1 polymer ?
#
loop_
_entity_poly.entity_id
_entity_poly.type
_entity_poly.pdbx_seq_one_letter_code
_entity_poly.pdbx_strand_id
1 'polypeptide(L)'
;MGKLVVLTLLGVGLALLGERFVALRERINADREVKPVEPQNCHLIEGIENGSEDIDILPSGLAFISSGLKYPGMPSFAPDEPGQIFMMDLNEQNPRVQALPISDGFDKASFNPHGISTFIDKDHTVYLYVVNHPYMKSTVEIFKFEAQQRSLVHLKTIEHELLQSVNDIVVLGPEQFYATRDHYFTSHFLRLLEAFIDLQWTYVLFYSPKEVKVVAEGFSSANGITVSLDKKYFASRMFCLRSPG
;
A
#
# COMPACT_ATOMS: atom_id res chain seq x y z
N MET A 1 -47.86 -24.91 4.16
CA MET A 1 -47.04 -24.10 3.21
C MET A 1 -45.94 -23.31 3.90
N GLY A 2 -46.18 -22.55 4.98
CA GLY A 2 -45.15 -21.73 5.65
C GLY A 2 -43.87 -22.47 6.10
N LYS A 3 -43.99 -23.66 6.70
CA LYS A 3 -42.81 -24.46 7.11
C LYS A 3 -41.91 -24.86 5.95
N LEU A 4 -42.49 -25.20 4.79
CA LEU A 4 -41.74 -25.56 3.59
C LEU A 4 -41.00 -24.34 3.02
N VAL A 5 -41.64 -23.18 3.03
CA VAL A 5 -41.02 -21.91 2.61
C VAL A 5 -39.82 -21.57 3.50
N VAL A 6 -39.96 -21.67 4.83
CA VAL A 6 -38.86 -21.40 5.77
C VAL A 6 -37.67 -22.34 5.54
N LEU A 7 -37.92 -23.65 5.40
CA LEU A 7 -36.87 -24.62 5.11
C LEU A 7 -36.19 -24.38 3.76
N THR A 8 -36.96 -23.97 2.75
CA THR A 8 -36.41 -23.63 1.42
C THR A 8 -35.50 -22.41 1.51
N LEU A 9 -35.93 -21.34 2.19
CA LEU A 9 -35.12 -20.14 2.38
C LEU A 9 -33.84 -20.42 3.17
N LEU A 10 -33.92 -21.26 4.21
CA LEU A 10 -32.74 -21.70 4.96
C LEU A 10 -31.76 -22.47 4.06
N GLY A 11 -32.26 -23.42 3.26
CA GLY A 11 -31.43 -24.18 2.32
C GLY A 11 -30.73 -23.28 1.30
N VAL A 12 -31.45 -22.33 0.71
CA VAL A 12 -30.88 -21.33 -0.22
C VAL A 12 -29.82 -20.48 0.49
N GLY A 13 -30.11 -20.01 1.71
CA GLY A 13 -29.16 -19.21 2.49
C GLY A 13 -27.86 -19.95 2.80
N LEU A 14 -27.96 -21.21 3.23
CA LEU A 14 -26.79 -22.06 3.48
C LEU A 14 -25.99 -22.35 2.20
N ALA A 15 -26.67 -22.58 1.08
CA ALA A 15 -26.00 -22.79 -0.21
C ALA A 15 -25.22 -21.53 -0.65
N LEU A 16 -25.81 -20.34 -0.49
CA LEU A 16 -25.12 -19.08 -0.78
C LEU A 16 -23.92 -18.84 0.13
N LEU A 17 -24.04 -19.13 1.43
CA LEU A 17 -22.91 -19.05 2.36
C LEU A 17 -21.79 -20.03 2.00
N GLY A 18 -22.14 -21.25 1.61
CA GLY A 18 -21.20 -22.26 1.14
C GLY A 18 -20.47 -21.83 -0.13
N GLU A 19 -21.20 -21.30 -1.11
CA GLU A 19 -20.61 -20.76 -2.34
C GLU A 19 -19.65 -19.60 -2.05
N ARG A 20 -20.05 -18.64 -1.21
CA ARG A 20 -19.18 -17.50 -0.82
C ARG A 20 -17.93 -17.95 -0.09
N PHE A 21 -18.04 -18.96 0.76
CA PHE A 21 -16.89 -19.55 1.44
C PHE A 21 -15.91 -20.22 0.46
N VAL A 22 -16.42 -20.98 -0.51
CA VAL A 22 -15.58 -21.59 -1.56
C VAL A 22 -14.91 -20.50 -2.41
N ALA A 23 -15.67 -19.50 -2.86
CA ALA A 23 -15.13 -18.38 -3.62
C ALA A 23 -14.05 -17.60 -2.84
N LEU A 24 -14.25 -17.39 -1.53
CA LEU A 24 -13.23 -16.77 -0.68
C LEU A 24 -11.95 -17.62 -0.63
N ARG A 25 -12.06 -18.94 -0.44
CA ARG A 25 -10.90 -19.85 -0.42
C ARG A 25 -10.11 -19.80 -1.72
N GLU A 26 -10.78 -19.75 -2.85
CA GLU A 26 -10.15 -19.58 -4.16
C GLU A 26 -9.44 -18.22 -4.27
N ARG A 27 -10.11 -17.12 -3.90
CA ARG A 27 -9.52 -15.77 -3.95
C ARG A 27 -8.28 -15.61 -3.07
N ILE A 28 -8.30 -16.16 -1.86
CA ILE A 28 -7.15 -16.11 -0.93
C ILE A 28 -6.10 -17.19 -1.24
N ASN A 29 -6.32 -18.01 -2.28
CA ASN A 29 -5.45 -19.13 -2.63
C ASN A 29 -5.18 -20.08 -1.45
N ALA A 30 -6.22 -20.43 -0.69
CA ALA A 30 -6.10 -21.20 0.57
C ALA A 30 -5.40 -22.56 0.40
N ASP A 31 -5.50 -23.16 -0.78
CA ASP A 31 -4.94 -24.48 -1.10
C ASP A 31 -3.62 -24.39 -1.89
N ARG A 32 -3.05 -23.20 -2.06
CA ARG A 32 -1.83 -23.00 -2.83
C ARG A 32 -0.59 -23.42 -2.05
N GLU A 33 0.17 -24.33 -2.62
CA GLU A 33 1.52 -24.66 -2.16
C GLU A 33 2.60 -23.89 -2.95
N VAL A 34 3.71 -23.57 -2.28
CA VAL A 34 4.88 -22.91 -2.88
C VAL A 34 5.94 -23.97 -3.15
N LYS A 35 6.23 -24.22 -4.43
CA LYS A 35 7.38 -25.05 -4.82
C LYS A 35 8.66 -24.24 -4.63
N PRO A 36 9.67 -24.74 -3.89
CA PRO A 36 10.91 -24.00 -3.67
C PRO A 36 11.60 -23.65 -4.99
N VAL A 37 11.98 -22.38 -5.13
CA VAL A 37 12.88 -21.89 -6.18
C VAL A 37 13.98 -21.14 -5.46
N GLU A 38 15.14 -21.77 -5.34
CA GLU A 38 16.24 -21.25 -4.53
C GLU A 38 17.23 -20.45 -5.41
N PRO A 39 17.29 -19.13 -5.26
CA PRO A 39 18.40 -18.34 -5.79
C PRO A 39 19.72 -18.72 -5.09
N GLN A 40 20.83 -18.72 -5.83
CA GLN A 40 22.11 -19.23 -5.32
C GLN A 40 22.74 -18.35 -4.21
N ASN A 41 22.50 -17.05 -4.23
CA ASN A 41 23.14 -16.08 -3.33
C ASN A 41 22.09 -15.14 -2.72
N CYS A 42 21.37 -15.62 -1.72
CA CYS A 42 20.43 -14.81 -0.95
C CYS A 42 20.90 -14.62 0.49
N HIS A 43 20.82 -13.38 0.95
CA HIS A 43 21.18 -12.98 2.29
C HIS A 43 20.03 -12.14 2.87
N LEU A 44 19.74 -12.37 4.15
CA LEU A 44 18.84 -11.49 4.88
C LEU A 44 19.53 -10.13 5.07
N ILE A 45 18.75 -9.07 4.95
CA ILE A 45 19.22 -7.72 5.21
C ILE A 45 19.11 -7.47 6.71
N GLU A 46 20.24 -7.51 7.40
CA GLU A 46 20.29 -7.29 8.86
C GLU A 46 19.75 -5.89 9.21
N GLY A 47 18.86 -5.81 10.19
CA GLY A 47 18.32 -4.54 10.70
C GLY A 47 16.89 -4.20 10.26
N ILE A 48 16.30 -4.96 9.34
CA ILE A 48 14.86 -4.87 9.01
C ILE A 48 14.17 -6.14 9.53
N GLU A 49 13.65 -6.07 10.76
CA GLU A 49 13.03 -7.21 11.44
C GLU A 49 11.49 -7.13 11.51
N ASN A 50 10.93 -5.94 11.25
CA ASN A 50 9.51 -5.62 11.49
C ASN A 50 8.74 -5.32 10.20
N GLY A 51 9.05 -6.07 9.13
CA GLY A 51 8.42 -5.94 7.82
C GLY A 51 9.12 -4.93 6.90
N SER A 52 9.08 -5.21 5.59
CA SER A 52 9.55 -4.35 4.50
C SER A 52 8.50 -4.36 3.40
N GLU A 53 7.37 -3.73 3.67
CA GLU A 53 6.14 -3.94 2.88
C GLU A 53 6.28 -3.39 1.46
N ASP A 54 6.93 -2.23 1.32
CA ASP A 54 7.17 -1.61 0.02
C ASP A 54 8.60 -1.05 -0.12
N ILE A 55 9.07 -0.96 -1.37
CA ILE A 55 10.40 -0.51 -1.76
C ILE A 55 10.36 0.27 -3.08
N ASP A 56 11.04 1.41 -3.12
CA ASP A 56 11.27 2.16 -4.36
C ASP A 56 12.75 2.44 -4.57
N ILE A 57 13.24 2.24 -5.80
CA ILE A 57 14.66 2.27 -6.15
C ILE A 57 14.90 3.40 -7.16
N LEU A 58 15.67 4.39 -6.74
CA LEU A 58 16.09 5.48 -7.62
C LEU A 58 17.04 4.96 -8.72
N PRO A 59 17.11 5.65 -9.88
CA PRO A 59 18.12 5.36 -10.90
C PRO A 59 19.57 5.42 -10.42
N SER A 60 19.84 6.12 -9.30
CA SER A 60 21.15 6.15 -8.66
C SER A 60 21.53 4.85 -7.96
N GLY A 61 20.59 3.93 -7.74
CA GLY A 61 20.78 2.72 -6.94
C GLY A 61 20.47 2.89 -5.45
N LEU A 62 20.02 4.07 -5.01
CA LEU A 62 19.47 4.24 -3.67
C LEU A 62 18.06 3.64 -3.61
N ALA A 63 17.83 2.75 -2.65
CA ALA A 63 16.54 2.16 -2.36
C ALA A 63 15.96 2.74 -1.07
N PHE A 64 14.70 3.16 -1.08
CA PHE A 64 13.92 3.47 0.11
C PHE A 64 12.98 2.31 0.43
N ILE A 65 12.83 1.97 1.71
CA ILE A 65 12.04 0.82 2.16
C ILE A 65 11.12 1.28 3.29
N SER A 66 9.82 1.05 3.17
CA SER A 66 8.86 1.27 4.26
C SER A 66 8.84 0.06 5.20
N SER A 67 8.87 0.31 6.51
CA SER A 67 8.98 -0.74 7.52
C SER A 67 8.17 -0.42 8.77
N GLY A 68 7.75 -1.47 9.48
CA GLY A 68 7.00 -1.35 10.73
C GLY A 68 5.51 -1.08 10.54
N LEU A 69 4.94 -1.41 9.37
CA LEU A 69 3.52 -1.27 9.09
C LEU A 69 2.69 -2.07 10.10
N LYS A 70 1.73 -1.40 10.72
CA LYS A 70 0.68 -1.97 11.56
C LYS A 70 -0.62 -1.93 10.78
N TYR A 71 -0.92 -3.03 10.09
CA TYR A 71 -2.13 -3.18 9.30
C TYR A 71 -3.21 -3.95 10.08
N PRO A 72 -4.46 -3.47 10.13
CA PRO A 72 -5.52 -4.13 10.90
C PRO A 72 -5.76 -5.58 10.49
N GLY A 73 -5.63 -6.52 11.44
CA GLY A 73 -5.80 -7.95 11.20
C GLY A 73 -4.51 -8.69 10.80
N MET A 74 -3.40 -7.98 10.60
CA MET A 74 -2.08 -8.59 10.38
C MET A 74 -1.27 -8.64 11.68
N PRO A 75 -0.39 -9.64 11.87
CA PRO A 75 0.52 -9.69 13.01
C PRO A 75 1.53 -8.53 12.96
N SER A 76 1.93 -8.05 14.13
CA SER A 76 3.03 -7.08 14.29
C SER A 76 4.00 -7.62 15.34
N PHE A 77 5.29 -7.65 15.00
CA PHE A 77 6.35 -8.14 15.89
C PHE A 77 6.89 -7.04 16.83
N ALA A 78 6.60 -5.77 16.54
CA ALA A 78 6.96 -4.62 17.36
C ALA A 78 5.78 -3.63 17.44
N PRO A 79 4.69 -3.97 18.16
CA PRO A 79 3.47 -3.16 18.19
C PRO A 79 3.69 -1.77 18.81
N ASP A 80 4.64 -1.65 19.72
CA ASP A 80 4.95 -0.42 20.46
C ASP A 80 5.95 0.50 19.75
N GLU A 81 6.62 0.02 18.69
CA GLU A 81 7.64 0.80 17.96
C GLU A 81 7.04 1.51 16.75
N PRO A 82 7.30 2.81 16.51
CA PRO A 82 6.81 3.50 15.33
C PRO A 82 7.42 2.91 14.05
N GLY A 83 6.73 3.10 12.93
CA GLY A 83 7.26 2.73 11.63
C GLY A 83 8.45 3.60 11.22
N GLN A 84 9.19 3.15 10.21
CA GLN A 84 10.42 3.79 9.76
C GLN A 84 10.55 3.71 8.24
N ILE A 85 11.27 4.68 7.67
CA ILE A 85 11.79 4.57 6.31
C ILE A 85 13.27 4.23 6.41
N PHE A 86 13.66 3.13 5.78
CA PHE A 86 15.07 2.75 5.61
C PHE A 86 15.58 3.19 4.25
N MET A 87 16.90 3.41 4.17
CA MET A 87 17.62 3.62 2.93
C MET A 87 18.74 2.58 2.81
N MET A 88 19.01 2.13 1.59
CA MET A 88 20.13 1.25 1.26
C MET A 88 20.75 1.68 -0.08
N ASP A 89 22.08 1.70 -0.16
CA ASP A 89 22.79 1.93 -1.42
C ASP A 89 23.15 0.60 -2.08
N LEU A 90 22.46 0.28 -3.17
CA LEU A 90 22.61 -1.00 -3.88
C LEU A 90 23.90 -1.08 -4.70
N ASN A 91 24.66 0.01 -4.82
CA ASN A 91 25.96 0.00 -5.49
C ASN A 91 27.11 -0.40 -4.55
N GLU A 92 26.87 -0.44 -3.25
CA GLU A 92 27.86 -0.90 -2.28
C GLU A 92 28.12 -2.41 -2.44
N GLN A 93 29.36 -2.85 -2.21
CA GLN A 93 29.70 -4.27 -2.29
C GLN A 93 28.93 -5.10 -1.25
N ASN A 94 28.67 -4.51 -0.09
CA ASN A 94 27.88 -5.10 1.00
C ASN A 94 26.85 -4.06 1.47
N PRO A 95 25.72 -3.90 0.76
CA PRO A 95 24.72 -2.89 1.09
C PRO A 95 24.21 -3.04 2.51
N ARG A 96 24.14 -1.93 3.25
CA ARG A 96 23.56 -1.88 4.59
C ARG A 96 22.38 -0.93 4.64
N VAL A 97 21.35 -1.33 5.38
CA VAL A 97 20.21 -0.48 5.65
C VAL A 97 20.54 0.54 6.72
N GLN A 98 20.00 1.74 6.54
CA GLN A 98 20.07 2.83 7.50
C GLN A 98 18.67 3.41 7.66
N ALA A 99 18.16 3.45 8.89
CA ALA A 99 16.93 4.18 9.19
C ALA A 99 17.15 5.67 8.95
N LEU A 100 16.29 6.31 8.14
CA LEU A 100 16.37 7.72 7.86
C LEU A 100 15.75 8.53 9.00
N PRO A 101 16.49 9.43 9.66
CA PRO A 101 15.90 10.38 10.59
C PRO A 101 14.92 11.30 9.85
N ILE A 102 13.75 11.50 10.45
CA ILE A 102 12.77 12.48 9.99
C ILE A 102 12.95 13.77 10.81
N SER A 103 12.97 14.90 10.12
CA SER A 103 13.12 16.23 10.72
C SER A 103 12.11 16.50 11.83
N ASP A 104 12.45 17.41 12.74
CA ASP A 104 11.55 17.81 13.82
C ASP A 104 10.28 18.48 13.28
N GLY A 105 9.18 18.35 14.03
CA GLY A 105 7.85 18.85 13.66
C GLY A 105 6.89 17.82 13.06
N PHE A 106 7.39 16.66 12.62
CA PHE A 106 6.56 15.52 12.21
C PHE A 106 6.22 14.63 13.41
N ASP A 107 4.98 14.12 13.48
CA ASP A 107 4.55 13.17 14.51
C ASP A 107 5.13 11.77 14.25
N LYS A 108 6.39 11.60 14.65
CA LYS A 108 7.14 10.34 14.53
C LYS A 108 6.53 9.20 15.35
N ALA A 109 5.77 9.50 16.41
CA ALA A 109 5.24 8.49 17.32
C ALA A 109 4.06 7.73 16.71
N SER A 110 3.24 8.39 15.89
CA SER A 110 2.11 7.77 15.20
C SER A 110 2.41 7.35 13.76
N PHE A 111 3.65 7.53 13.31
CA PHE A 111 4.07 7.18 11.96
C PHE A 111 3.92 5.68 11.70
N ASN A 112 3.15 5.35 10.67
CA ASN A 112 2.80 4.00 10.27
C ASN A 112 2.83 3.92 8.73
N PRO A 113 4.02 3.84 8.13
CA PRO A 113 4.22 3.89 6.69
C PRO A 113 3.78 2.58 6.01
N HIS A 114 3.23 2.71 4.81
CA HIS A 114 2.71 1.63 3.97
C HIS A 114 3.37 1.74 2.58
N GLY A 115 2.61 1.84 1.48
CA GLY A 115 3.17 2.07 0.15
C GLY A 115 3.93 3.40 0.00
N ILE A 116 4.92 3.42 -0.89
CA ILE A 116 5.82 4.54 -1.13
C ILE A 116 6.06 4.77 -2.62
N SER A 117 6.36 6.01 -2.98
CA SER A 117 6.77 6.33 -4.35
C SER A 117 7.65 7.55 -4.39
N THR A 118 8.67 7.52 -5.24
CA THR A 118 9.65 8.58 -5.41
C THR A 118 9.33 9.48 -6.61
N PHE A 119 9.71 10.74 -6.48
CA PHE A 119 9.67 11.70 -7.57
C PHE A 119 10.96 12.51 -7.60
N ILE A 120 11.61 12.52 -8.77
CA ILE A 120 12.80 13.34 -9.03
C ILE A 120 12.34 14.58 -9.80
N ASP A 121 12.44 15.75 -9.19
CA ASP A 121 12.09 17.01 -9.85
C ASP A 121 13.20 17.46 -10.83
N LYS A 122 12.90 18.49 -11.62
CA LYS A 122 13.78 19.01 -12.67
C LYS A 122 15.13 19.51 -12.16
N ASP A 123 15.20 19.93 -10.91
CA ASP A 123 16.42 20.36 -10.22
C ASP A 123 17.18 19.18 -9.57
N HIS A 124 16.74 17.95 -9.81
CA HIS A 124 17.23 16.71 -9.20
C HIS A 124 16.93 16.56 -7.70
N THR A 125 16.04 17.39 -7.15
CA THR A 125 15.53 17.16 -5.80
C THR A 125 14.71 15.87 -5.79
N VAL A 126 15.01 15.01 -4.83
CA VAL A 126 14.30 13.74 -4.61
C VAL A 126 13.22 13.97 -3.56
N TYR A 127 11.99 13.65 -3.92
CA TYR A 127 10.85 13.60 -3.04
C TYR A 127 10.44 12.15 -2.82
N LEU A 128 10.14 11.81 -1.56
CA LEU A 128 9.57 10.54 -1.17
C LEU A 128 8.14 10.78 -0.69
N TYR A 129 7.20 10.11 -1.34
CA TYR A 129 5.82 10.07 -0.91
C TYR A 129 5.58 8.80 -0.14
N VAL A 130 4.87 8.90 0.98
CA VAL A 130 4.62 7.78 1.88
C VAL A 130 3.16 7.76 2.25
N VAL A 131 2.48 6.65 1.95
CA VAL A 131 1.17 6.36 2.54
C VAL A 131 1.36 6.12 4.03
N ASN A 132 0.59 6.81 4.86
CA ASN A 132 0.71 6.78 6.31
C ASN A 132 -0.66 6.54 6.97
N HIS A 133 -0.65 5.80 8.08
CA HIS A 133 -1.86 5.42 8.82
C HIS A 133 -1.85 5.85 10.29
N PRO A 134 -1.73 7.16 10.59
CA PRO A 134 -1.67 7.65 11.96
C PRO A 134 -3.06 7.51 12.61
N TYR A 135 -3.14 6.86 13.77
CA TYR A 135 -4.39 6.68 14.52
C TYR A 135 -5.54 6.13 13.65
N MET A 136 -5.27 5.14 12.78
CA MET A 136 -6.25 4.53 11.86
C MET A 136 -6.81 5.46 10.77
N LYS A 137 -6.23 6.65 10.61
CA LYS A 137 -6.48 7.51 9.45
C LYS A 137 -5.69 7.02 8.24
N SER A 138 -5.83 7.71 7.12
CA SER A 138 -5.06 7.48 5.92
C SER A 138 -4.64 8.82 5.35
N THR A 139 -3.34 9.01 5.21
CA THR A 139 -2.72 10.23 4.72
C THR A 139 -1.64 9.88 3.71
N VAL A 140 -1.22 10.87 2.91
CA VAL A 140 0.00 10.76 2.09
C VAL A 140 0.95 11.85 2.54
N GLU A 141 2.11 11.46 3.03
CA GLU A 141 3.16 12.36 3.50
C GLU A 141 4.16 12.62 2.38
N ILE A 142 4.51 13.89 2.18
CA ILE A 142 5.55 14.30 1.24
C ILE A 142 6.80 14.66 2.03
N PHE A 143 7.89 13.96 1.76
CA PHE A 143 9.20 14.25 2.29
C PHE A 143 10.15 14.71 1.19
N LYS A 144 11.00 15.68 1.49
CA LYS A 144 12.22 15.93 0.72
C LYS A 144 13.34 15.04 1.28
N PHE A 145 14.05 14.34 0.41
CA PHE A 145 15.24 13.60 0.81
C PHE A 145 16.48 14.51 0.75
N GLU A 146 17.17 14.64 1.88
CA GLU A 146 18.41 15.39 2.01
C GLU A 146 19.61 14.44 1.96
N ALA A 147 20.20 14.29 0.78
CA ALA A 147 21.23 13.26 0.51
C ALA A 147 22.49 13.39 1.38
N GLN A 148 22.91 14.62 1.71
CA GLN A 148 24.13 14.84 2.52
C GLN A 148 23.92 14.41 3.98
N GLN A 149 22.75 14.75 4.54
CA GLN A 149 22.37 14.43 5.91
C GLN A 149 21.79 13.01 6.04
N ARG A 150 21.44 12.38 4.91
CA ARG A 150 20.70 11.12 4.84
C ARG A 150 19.46 11.18 5.72
N SER A 151 18.64 12.20 5.50
CA SER A 151 17.44 12.47 6.29
C SER A 151 16.23 12.79 5.42
N LEU A 152 15.05 12.72 6.02
CA LEU A 152 13.79 13.12 5.41
C LEU A 152 13.28 14.38 6.08
N VAL A 153 13.01 15.41 5.27
CA VAL A 153 12.36 16.64 5.72
C VAL A 153 10.90 16.57 5.34
N HIS A 154 10.00 16.52 6.33
CA HIS A 154 8.57 16.54 6.08
C HIS A 154 8.15 17.90 5.51
N LEU A 155 7.40 17.89 4.41
CA LEU A 155 6.93 19.09 3.75
C LEU A 155 5.43 19.29 3.91
N LYS A 156 4.67 18.20 3.80
CA LYS A 156 3.22 18.27 3.70
C LYS A 156 2.56 16.93 4.03
N THR A 157 1.42 17.02 4.70
CA THR A 157 0.46 15.93 4.84
C THR A 157 -0.71 16.18 3.90
N ILE A 158 -1.02 15.22 3.04
CA ILE A 158 -2.18 15.23 2.15
C ILE A 158 -3.27 14.37 2.76
N GLU A 159 -4.43 14.99 2.94
CA GLU A 159 -5.66 14.34 3.37
C GLU A 159 -6.77 14.68 2.38
N HIS A 160 -7.66 13.73 2.12
CA HIS A 160 -8.87 13.96 1.33
C HIS A 160 -9.94 12.95 1.73
N GLU A 161 -11.22 13.30 1.59
CA GLU A 161 -12.33 12.40 1.93
C GLU A 161 -12.32 11.08 1.13
N LEU A 162 -11.75 11.11 -0.09
CA LEU A 162 -11.58 9.95 -0.96
C LEU A 162 -10.30 9.15 -0.67
N LEU A 163 -9.33 9.73 0.05
CA LEU A 163 -8.06 9.09 0.46
C LEU A 163 -8.25 8.37 1.80
N GLN A 164 -9.17 7.40 1.84
CA GLN A 164 -9.37 6.54 3.02
C GLN A 164 -8.90 5.13 2.70
N SER A 165 -8.22 4.45 3.63
CA SER A 165 -7.68 3.10 3.40
C SER A 165 -6.80 3.03 2.15
N VAL A 166 -5.94 4.02 1.96
CA VAL A 166 -4.96 4.02 0.87
C VAL A 166 -3.97 2.90 1.14
N ASN A 167 -3.66 2.12 0.11
CA ASN A 167 -2.69 1.04 0.20
C ASN A 167 -1.35 1.49 -0.37
N ASP A 168 -1.35 1.91 -1.63
CA ASP A 168 -0.16 2.30 -2.36
C ASP A 168 -0.44 3.49 -3.30
N ILE A 169 0.62 4.12 -3.78
CA ILE A 169 0.58 5.29 -4.66
C ILE A 169 1.63 5.19 -5.76
N VAL A 170 1.39 5.87 -6.89
CA VAL A 170 2.42 6.12 -7.89
C VAL A 170 2.44 7.59 -8.26
N VAL A 171 3.59 8.23 -8.06
CA VAL A 171 3.76 9.67 -8.25
C VAL A 171 4.10 9.98 -9.70
N LEU A 172 3.39 10.94 -10.27
CA LEU A 172 3.54 11.39 -11.66
C LEU A 172 4.26 12.74 -11.77
N GLY A 173 4.14 13.56 -10.73
CA GLY A 173 4.60 14.95 -10.67
C GLY A 173 4.66 15.50 -9.24
N PRO A 174 4.97 16.80 -9.06
CA PRO A 174 5.31 17.39 -7.76
C PRO A 174 4.26 17.32 -6.67
N GLU A 175 2.98 17.10 -7.00
CA GLU A 175 1.86 16.78 -6.08
C GLU A 175 0.76 16.02 -6.84
N GLN A 176 1.15 15.14 -7.77
CA GLN A 176 0.21 14.41 -8.63
C GLN A 176 0.50 12.93 -8.54
N PHE A 177 -0.49 12.13 -8.13
CA PHE A 177 -0.33 10.69 -8.00
C PHE A 177 -1.64 9.96 -8.23
N TYR A 178 -1.53 8.68 -8.58
CA TYR A 178 -2.62 7.74 -8.38
C TYR A 178 -2.48 7.08 -7.03
N ALA A 179 -3.60 6.77 -6.40
CA ALA A 179 -3.65 6.02 -5.15
C ALA A 179 -4.62 4.86 -5.28
N THR A 180 -4.22 3.71 -4.78
CA THR A 180 -5.10 2.56 -4.61
C THR A 180 -5.72 2.60 -3.24
N ARG A 181 -7.00 2.28 -3.19
CA ARG A 181 -7.74 2.08 -1.96
C ARG A 181 -8.03 0.60 -1.82
N ASP A 182 -7.59 -0.04 -0.74
CA ASP A 182 -7.71 -1.49 -0.59
C ASP A 182 -9.02 -1.97 0.02
N HIS A 183 -9.78 -1.07 0.66
CA HIS A 183 -11.07 -1.34 1.29
C HIS A 183 -12.02 -0.16 1.18
N TYR A 184 -13.30 -0.45 1.02
CA TYR A 184 -14.36 0.53 1.13
C TYR A 184 -14.69 0.88 2.59
N PHE A 185 -14.65 -0.09 3.49
CA PHE A 185 -14.92 0.16 4.91
C PHE A 185 -13.65 0.39 5.72
N THR A 186 -13.73 1.23 6.75
CA THR A 186 -12.64 1.49 7.70
C THR A 186 -12.74 0.64 8.96
N SER A 187 -13.95 0.16 9.30
CA SER A 187 -14.17 -0.75 10.43
C SER A 187 -13.68 -2.16 10.12
N HIS A 188 -12.91 -2.75 11.04
CA HIS A 188 -12.33 -4.09 10.87
C HIS A 188 -13.39 -5.16 10.55
N PHE A 189 -14.51 -5.19 11.26
CA PHE A 189 -15.58 -6.18 11.00
C PHE A 189 -16.19 -6.02 9.61
N LEU A 190 -16.40 -4.78 9.17
CA LEU A 190 -16.96 -4.50 7.85
C LEU A 190 -15.97 -4.83 6.73
N ARG A 191 -14.66 -4.68 6.95
CA ARG A 191 -13.62 -5.16 6.02
C ARG A 191 -13.65 -6.67 5.84
N LEU A 192 -13.80 -7.42 6.94
CA LEU A 192 -13.95 -8.89 6.87
C LEU A 192 -15.19 -9.29 6.06
N LEU A 193 -16.31 -8.59 6.28
CA LEU A 193 -17.55 -8.81 5.53
C LEU A 193 -17.39 -8.44 4.04
N GLU A 194 -16.74 -7.31 3.76
CA GLU A 194 -16.41 -6.85 2.41
C GLU A 194 -15.59 -7.90 1.64
N ALA A 195 -14.57 -8.48 2.27
CA ALA A 195 -13.73 -9.52 1.67
C ALA A 195 -14.48 -10.86 1.49
N PHE A 196 -15.32 -11.24 2.47
CA PHE A 196 -16.11 -12.48 2.40
C PHE A 196 -17.14 -12.42 1.28
N ILE A 197 -17.87 -11.31 1.17
CA ILE A 197 -18.90 -11.09 0.14
C ILE A 197 -18.29 -10.77 -1.23
N ASP A 198 -17.08 -10.18 -1.25
CA ASP A 198 -16.42 -9.62 -2.44
C ASP A 198 -17.26 -8.54 -3.10
N LEU A 199 -17.47 -7.45 -2.35
CA LEU A 199 -18.27 -6.32 -2.79
C LEU A 199 -17.67 -5.58 -3.98
N GLN A 200 -16.36 -5.71 -4.20
CA GLN A 200 -15.62 -5.03 -5.28
C GLN A 200 -15.75 -3.50 -5.27
N TRP A 201 -15.94 -2.90 -4.09
CA TRP A 201 -16.15 -1.45 -3.92
C TRP A 201 -14.85 -0.66 -3.78
N THR A 202 -13.71 -1.32 -3.96
CA THR A 202 -12.40 -0.70 -3.87
C THR A 202 -12.05 -0.07 -5.22
N TYR A 203 -11.20 0.95 -5.22
CA TYR A 203 -11.01 1.81 -6.38
C TYR A 203 -9.61 2.43 -6.46
N VAL A 204 -9.27 2.94 -7.63
CA VAL A 204 -8.10 3.78 -7.88
C VAL A 204 -8.59 5.22 -8.05
N LEU A 205 -7.91 6.16 -7.40
CA LEU A 205 -8.18 7.58 -7.53
C LEU A 205 -6.95 8.34 -8.04
N PHE A 206 -7.18 9.44 -8.72
CA PHE A 206 -6.17 10.44 -9.06
C PHE A 206 -6.25 11.58 -8.04
N TYR A 207 -5.09 12.03 -7.57
CA TYR A 207 -4.96 13.22 -6.74
C TYR A 207 -4.12 14.29 -7.44
N SER A 208 -4.57 15.53 -7.33
CA SER A 208 -3.80 16.74 -7.51
C SER A 208 -4.37 17.85 -6.62
N PRO A 209 -3.66 18.97 -6.40
CA PRO A 209 -4.19 20.09 -5.63
C PRO A 209 -5.46 20.73 -6.22
N LYS A 210 -5.73 20.51 -7.52
CA LYS A 210 -6.86 21.10 -8.24
C LYS A 210 -8.04 20.15 -8.40
N GLU A 211 -7.78 18.85 -8.38
CA GLU A 211 -8.77 17.82 -8.69
C GLU A 211 -8.40 16.52 -7.99
N VAL A 212 -9.38 15.92 -7.31
CA VAL A 212 -9.32 14.56 -6.78
C VAL A 212 -10.51 13.79 -7.32
N LYS A 213 -10.28 12.65 -7.98
CA LYS A 213 -11.36 11.86 -8.60
C LYS A 213 -11.06 10.37 -8.64
N VAL A 214 -12.10 9.55 -8.56
CA VAL A 214 -12.02 8.12 -8.85
C VAL A 214 -11.78 7.94 -10.35
N VAL A 215 -10.80 7.12 -10.73
CA VAL A 215 -10.43 6.87 -12.13
C VAL A 215 -10.65 5.42 -12.55
N ALA A 216 -10.80 4.50 -11.60
CA ALA A 216 -11.22 3.13 -11.86
C ALA A 216 -11.85 2.51 -10.61
N GLU A 217 -12.83 1.64 -10.80
CA GLU A 217 -13.60 1.00 -9.73
C GLU A 217 -13.80 -0.50 -10.06
N GLY A 218 -14.44 -1.24 -9.15
CA GLY A 218 -14.73 -2.66 -9.36
C GLY A 218 -13.62 -3.61 -8.93
N PHE A 219 -12.75 -3.18 -8.02
CA PHE A 219 -11.65 -4.01 -7.52
C PHE A 219 -12.08 -4.73 -6.24
N SER A 220 -11.78 -6.02 -6.11
CA SER A 220 -11.91 -6.77 -4.85
C SER A 220 -11.02 -6.20 -3.74
N SER A 221 -9.79 -5.83 -4.09
CA SER A 221 -8.84 -5.12 -3.22
C SER A 221 -7.73 -4.52 -4.09
N ALA A 222 -7.81 -3.23 -4.39
CA ALA A 222 -6.75 -2.52 -5.11
C ALA A 222 -5.55 -2.32 -4.17
N ASN A 223 -4.38 -2.82 -4.55
CA ASN A 223 -3.20 -2.91 -3.70
C ASN A 223 -2.01 -2.21 -4.38
N GLY A 224 -0.87 -2.85 -4.66
CA GLY A 224 0.23 -2.21 -5.38
C GLY A 224 -0.18 -1.54 -6.71
N ILE A 225 0.44 -0.39 -7.01
CA ILE A 225 0.22 0.38 -8.24
C ILE A 225 1.53 0.91 -8.82
N THR A 226 1.67 0.85 -10.14
CA THR A 226 2.87 1.37 -10.83
C THR A 226 2.50 2.00 -12.16
N VAL A 227 3.46 2.67 -12.77
CA VAL A 227 3.32 3.34 -14.06
C VAL A 227 4.41 2.87 -15.02
N SER A 228 4.02 2.64 -16.27
CA SER A 228 4.95 2.43 -17.39
C SER A 228 5.98 3.58 -17.51
N LEU A 229 7.16 3.27 -18.05
CA LEU A 229 8.24 4.25 -18.25
C LEU A 229 7.82 5.47 -19.09
N ASP A 230 6.90 5.28 -20.05
CA ASP A 230 6.38 6.37 -20.87
C ASP A 230 5.18 7.10 -20.23
N LYS A 231 4.83 6.72 -19.00
CA LYS A 231 3.71 7.24 -18.19
C LYS A 231 2.33 7.09 -18.84
N LYS A 232 2.17 6.26 -19.88
CA LYS A 232 0.90 6.13 -20.61
C LYS A 232 -0.04 5.11 -19.99
N TYR A 233 0.51 4.14 -19.27
CA TYR A 233 -0.23 3.05 -18.65
C TYR A 233 0.12 2.97 -17.18
N PHE A 234 -0.89 2.71 -16.36
CA PHE A 234 -0.71 2.30 -14.98
C PHE A 234 -1.25 0.89 -14.79
N ALA A 235 -0.62 0.15 -13.88
CA ALA A 235 -1.04 -1.18 -13.51
C ALA A 235 -1.26 -1.19 -12.00
N SER A 236 -2.42 -1.66 -11.58
CA SER A 236 -2.63 -2.10 -10.20
C SER A 236 -2.94 -3.58 -10.23
N ARG A 237 -2.60 -4.33 -9.18
CA ARG A 237 -2.89 -5.76 -9.10
C ARG A 237 -4.38 -5.97 -9.49
N MET A 238 -4.59 -6.73 -10.59
CA MET A 238 -5.82 -7.01 -11.35
C MET A 238 -6.16 -6.21 -12.62
N PHE A 239 -5.61 -5.02 -12.93
CA PHE A 239 -5.90 -4.32 -14.21
C PHE A 239 -4.78 -3.44 -14.75
N CYS A 240 -4.70 -3.34 -16.08
CA CYS A 240 -3.92 -2.32 -16.80
C CYS A 240 -4.88 -1.24 -17.34
N LEU A 241 -4.60 0.02 -17.03
CA LEU A 241 -5.45 1.18 -17.38
C LEU A 241 -4.61 2.24 -18.11
N ARG A 242 -5.25 2.99 -19.01
CA ARG A 242 -4.61 4.08 -19.77
C ARG A 242 -4.67 5.38 -18.97
N SER A 243 -3.55 6.11 -18.88
CA SER A 243 -3.50 7.43 -18.23
C SER A 243 -4.49 8.39 -18.90
N PRO A 244 -5.29 9.17 -18.14
CA PRO A 244 -5.87 10.41 -18.62
C PRO A 244 -4.72 11.31 -19.08
N GLY A 245 -4.82 11.82 -20.30
CA GLY A 245 -3.85 12.77 -20.87
C GLY A 245 -4.02 14.18 -20.32
#